data_AF-A0A9E5YL14-F1
#
_entry.id   AF-A0A9E5YL14-F1
#
_cell.length_a   1.000
_cell.length_b   1.000
_cell.length_c   1.000
_cell.angle_alpha   90.00
_cell.angle_beta   90.00
_cell.angle_gamma   90.00
#
_symmetry.space_group_name_H-M   'P 1'
#
loop_
_entity.id
_entity.type
_entity.pdbx_description
1 polymer ?
#
loop_
_entity_poly.entity_id
_entity_poly.type
_entity_poly.pdbx_seq_one_letter_code
_entity_poly.pdbx_strand_id
1 'polypeptide(L)'
;MTDIEPKKDLQIDEAEQLLPLVLEIMPGHAADGLIEIYEPGSYEAKSLRKLCNRTLNKKNLTLEERLISEDIARQLEGGKLLCRGQEIEGTALEFAVSEQTEAGEKYLYVPIRAIKPQEGGSTRTF
;
A
#
# COMPACT_ATOMS: atom_id res chain seq x y z
N MET A 1 16.19 -15.96 38.73
CA MET A 1 14.91 -15.24 38.64
C MET A 1 15.27 -13.76 38.68
N THR A 2 15.26 -13.01 37.59
CA THR A 2 14.30 -13.04 36.48
C THR A 2 15.05 -12.63 35.21
N ASP A 3 15.00 -13.49 34.20
CA ASP A 3 15.45 -13.22 32.84
C ASP A 3 14.51 -12.17 32.25
N ILE A 4 15.03 -10.99 31.93
CA ILE A 4 14.26 -9.92 31.29
C ILE A 4 14.64 -10.00 29.82
N GLU A 5 13.82 -10.73 29.07
CA GLU A 5 13.87 -10.77 27.61
C GLU A 5 13.91 -9.33 27.07
N PRO A 6 14.92 -8.95 26.25
CA PRO A 6 14.90 -7.65 25.62
C PRO A 6 13.73 -7.64 24.63
N LYS A 7 12.82 -6.68 24.82
CA LYS A 7 11.79 -6.30 23.85
C LYS A 7 12.46 -6.22 22.48
N LYS A 8 11.93 -6.97 21.50
CA LYS A 8 12.25 -6.84 20.09
C LYS A 8 11.98 -5.40 19.67
N ASP A 9 13.00 -4.57 19.81
CA ASP A 9 13.13 -3.31 19.09
C ASP A 9 13.18 -3.73 17.62
N LEU A 10 12.21 -3.25 16.84
CA LEU A 10 12.20 -3.36 15.38
C LEU A 10 13.40 -2.54 14.88
N GLN A 11 14.60 -3.12 14.96
CA GLN A 11 15.77 -2.64 14.23
C GLN A 11 15.50 -2.91 12.76
N ILE A 12 14.77 -1.97 12.14
CA ILE A 12 14.79 -1.81 10.71
C ILE A 12 16.21 -1.32 10.43
N ASP A 13 17.05 -2.23 9.90
CA ASP A 13 18.44 -1.98 9.55
C ASP A 13 18.50 -0.66 8.74
N GLU A 14 19.32 0.32 9.13
CA GLU A 14 19.37 1.64 8.49
C GLU A 14 19.65 1.55 6.97
N ALA A 15 20.12 0.40 6.47
CA ALA A 15 20.25 0.12 5.04
C ALA A 15 18.91 -0.14 4.31
N GLU A 16 17.85 -0.59 4.99
CA GLU A 16 16.49 -0.69 4.41
C GLU A 16 15.82 0.67 4.22
N GLN A 17 16.34 1.75 4.81
CA GLN A 17 15.80 3.11 4.66
C GLN A 17 16.20 3.79 3.34
N LEU A 18 17.12 3.21 2.54
CA LEU A 18 17.57 3.80 1.27
C LEU A 18 17.02 3.10 0.01
N LEU A 19 15.97 2.29 0.15
CA LEU A 19 15.36 1.60 -0.99
C LEU A 19 14.20 2.43 -1.59
N PRO A 20 14.02 2.42 -2.92
CA PRO A 20 12.85 3.02 -3.53
C PRO A 20 11.59 2.25 -3.10
N LEU A 21 10.49 2.97 -2.91
CA LEU A 21 9.20 2.41 -2.57
C LEU A 21 8.28 2.40 -3.79
N VAL A 22 7.88 1.21 -4.22
CA VAL A 22 6.86 0.96 -5.22
C VAL A 22 5.51 0.82 -4.52
N LEU A 23 4.64 1.82 -4.68
CA LEU A 23 3.26 1.79 -4.21
C LEU A 23 2.35 1.42 -5.37
N GLU A 24 1.56 0.37 -5.21
CA GLU A 24 0.58 -0.05 -6.21
C GLU A 24 -0.83 -0.03 -5.61
N ILE A 25 -1.76 0.68 -6.24
CA ILE A 25 -3.16 0.76 -5.81
C ILE A 25 -4.04 0.04 -6.83
N MET A 26 -4.61 -1.09 -6.45
CA MET A 26 -5.43 -1.93 -7.32
C MET A 26 -6.92 -1.79 -6.96
N PRO A 27 -7.81 -1.62 -7.96
CA PRO A 27 -9.25 -1.64 -7.72
C PRO A 27 -9.74 -3.08 -7.50
N GLY A 28 -10.40 -3.32 -6.37
CA GLY A 28 -10.95 -4.63 -6.01
C GLY A 28 -9.93 -5.77 -6.15
N HIS A 29 -10.29 -6.78 -6.95
CA HIS A 29 -9.48 -7.95 -7.25
C HIS A 29 -8.74 -7.87 -8.60
N ALA A 30 -8.58 -6.68 -9.18
CA ALA A 30 -7.87 -6.50 -10.45
C ALA A 30 -6.41 -7.00 -10.38
N ALA A 31 -5.89 -7.44 -11.53
CA ALA A 31 -4.50 -7.87 -11.67
C ALA A 31 -3.53 -6.67 -11.74
N ASP A 32 -4.00 -5.54 -12.28
CA ASP A 32 -3.21 -4.32 -12.46
C ASP A 32 -3.71 -3.19 -11.56
N GLY A 33 -2.78 -2.35 -11.12
CA GLY A 33 -3.05 -1.17 -10.31
C GLY A 33 -2.36 0.10 -10.83
N LEU A 34 -2.70 1.22 -10.20
CA LEU A 34 -2.01 2.48 -10.39
C LEU A 34 -0.70 2.45 -9.58
N ILE A 35 0.43 2.48 -10.29
CA ILE A 35 1.77 2.39 -9.69
C ILE A 35 2.38 3.78 -9.54
N GLU A 36 2.99 4.05 -8.40
CA GLU A 36 3.85 5.21 -8.18
C GLU A 36 5.13 4.79 -7.46
N ILE A 37 6.26 5.31 -7.94
CA ILE A 37 7.58 5.03 -7.36
C ILE A 37 8.01 6.26 -6.54
N TYR A 38 8.31 6.03 -5.28
CA TYR A 38 8.80 7.03 -4.35
C TYR A 38 10.29 6.83 -4.10
N GLU A 39 11.06 7.89 -4.31
CA GLU A 39 12.50 7.90 -4.00
C GLU A 39 12.73 7.78 -2.48
N PRO A 40 13.86 7.20 -2.05
CA PRO A 40 14.28 7.25 -0.65
C PRO A 40 14.32 8.69 -0.13
N GLY A 41 13.94 8.90 1.12
CA GLY A 41 13.75 10.20 1.77
C GLY A 41 12.37 10.83 1.54
N SER A 42 11.58 10.33 0.59
CA SER A 42 10.31 10.97 0.19
C SER A 42 9.06 10.37 0.85
N TYR A 43 9.14 9.19 1.45
CA TYR A 43 7.99 8.41 1.92
C TYR A 43 8.02 8.04 3.41
N GLU A 44 9.20 8.04 4.03
CA GLU A 44 9.45 7.49 5.37
C GLU A 44 8.72 8.24 6.48
N ALA A 45 8.64 9.57 6.36
CA ALA A 45 7.92 10.43 7.33
C ALA A 45 6.42 10.58 7.02
N LYS A 46 5.87 9.83 6.06
CA LYS A 46 4.47 9.97 5.62
C LYS A 46 3.67 8.72 5.95
N SER A 47 2.46 8.93 6.45
CA SER A 47 1.45 7.86 6.55
C SER A 47 1.16 7.30 5.15
N LEU A 48 0.94 5.99 5.06
CA LEU A 48 0.61 5.30 3.82
C LEU A 48 -0.61 5.90 3.13
N ARG A 49 -1.65 6.27 3.90
CA ARG A 49 -2.84 6.99 3.39
C ARG A 49 -2.50 8.28 2.64
N LYS A 50 -1.51 9.04 3.10
CA LYS A 50 -1.08 10.29 2.46
C LYS A 50 -0.36 10.02 1.14
N LEU A 51 0.41 8.95 1.05
CA LEU A 51 1.04 8.50 -0.19
C LEU A 51 -0.02 8.04 -1.20
N CYS A 52 -0.97 7.21 -0.76
CA CYS A 52 -2.09 6.79 -1.62
C CYS A 52 -2.87 7.99 -2.16
N ASN A 53 -3.24 8.94 -1.30
CA ASN A 53 -3.93 10.15 -1.74
C ASN A 53 -3.11 10.95 -2.73
N ARG A 54 -1.79 11.05 -2.56
CA ARG A 54 -0.92 11.76 -3.52
C ARG A 54 -0.91 11.05 -4.88
N THR A 55 -0.78 9.74 -4.89
CA THR A 55 -0.80 8.91 -6.10
C THR A 55 -2.14 9.04 -6.85
N LEU A 56 -3.27 8.97 -6.14
CA LEU A 56 -4.61 9.11 -6.72
C LEU A 56 -4.93 10.51 -7.24
N ASN A 57 -4.24 11.55 -6.76
CA ASN A 57 -4.43 12.95 -7.20
C ASN A 57 -3.43 13.39 -8.28
N LYS A 58 -2.65 12.46 -8.85
CA LYS A 58 -1.71 12.76 -9.93
C LYS A 58 -2.47 13.24 -11.18
N LYS A 59 -2.04 14.38 -11.74
CA LYS A 59 -2.73 15.01 -12.88
C LYS A 59 -2.28 14.50 -14.25
N ASN A 60 -1.04 14.01 -14.34
CA ASN A 60 -0.43 13.55 -15.59
C ASN A 60 -0.53 12.02 -15.67
N LEU A 61 -1.74 11.52 -15.89
CA LEU A 61 -2.01 10.10 -16.09
C LEU A 61 -2.16 9.81 -17.58
N THR A 62 -1.62 8.68 -18.01
CA THR A 62 -1.94 8.05 -19.29
C THR A 62 -3.43 7.64 -19.33
N LEU A 63 -3.92 7.26 -20.50
CA LEU A 63 -5.30 6.80 -20.65
C LEU A 63 -5.58 5.56 -19.79
N GLU A 64 -4.65 4.60 -19.76
CA GLU A 64 -4.75 3.36 -19.00
C GLU A 64 -4.77 3.65 -17.48
N GLU A 65 -3.81 4.45 -17.00
CA GLU A 65 -3.77 4.85 -15.60
C GLU A 65 -5.01 5.64 -15.17
N ARG A 66 -5.59 6.45 -16.07
CA ARG A 66 -6.84 7.17 -15.81
C ARG A 66 -8.00 6.21 -15.59
N LEU A 67 -8.16 5.20 -16.46
CA LEU A 67 -9.22 4.19 -16.33
C LEU A 67 -9.09 3.42 -15.01
N ILE A 68 -7.87 3.06 -14.62
CA ILE A 68 -7.58 2.41 -13.33
C ILE A 68 -7.94 3.36 -12.17
N SER A 69 -7.53 4.62 -12.24
CA SER A 69 -7.84 5.64 -11.22
C SER A 69 -9.34 5.87 -11.07
N GLU A 70 -10.11 5.86 -12.16
CA GLU A 70 -11.56 5.98 -12.15
C GLU A 70 -12.23 4.74 -11.52
N ASP A 71 -11.70 3.55 -11.77
CA ASP A 71 -12.19 2.33 -11.11
C ASP A 71 -11.87 2.32 -9.62
N ILE A 72 -10.66 2.73 -9.22
CA ILE A 72 -10.29 2.90 -7.81
C ILE A 72 -11.24 3.89 -7.13
N ALA A 73 -11.51 5.04 -7.76
CA ALA A 73 -12.42 6.03 -7.21
C ALA A 73 -13.82 5.44 -6.95
N ARG A 74 -14.38 4.69 -7.92
CA ARG A 74 -15.67 4.00 -7.76
C ARG A 74 -15.66 2.96 -6.64
N GLN A 75 -14.57 2.22 -6.46
CA GLN A 75 -14.44 1.27 -5.34
C GLN A 75 -14.38 1.98 -3.98
N LEU A 76 -13.79 3.18 -3.93
CA LEU A 76 -13.70 3.97 -2.71
C LEU A 76 -15.01 4.68 -2.33
N GLU A 77 -15.98 4.79 -3.24
CA GLU A 77 -17.34 5.27 -2.94
C GLU A 77 -18.05 4.27 -1.99
N GLY A 78 -17.92 4.52 -0.69
CA GLY A 78 -18.39 3.61 0.36
C GLY A 78 -17.42 2.44 0.65
N GLY A 79 -16.23 2.47 0.08
CA GLY A 79 -15.18 1.47 0.28
C GLY A 79 -14.01 1.95 1.13
N LYS A 80 -12.96 1.12 1.18
CA LYS A 80 -11.76 1.35 1.98
C LYS A 80 -10.49 0.94 1.22
N LEU A 81 -9.38 1.55 1.60
CA LEU A 81 -8.04 1.12 1.19
C LEU A 81 -7.51 0.11 2.20
N LEU A 82 -7.17 -1.07 1.72
CA LEU A 82 -6.63 -2.16 2.52
C LEU A 82 -5.26 -2.57 2.00
N CYS A 83 -4.33 -2.83 2.91
CA CYS A 83 -3.11 -3.55 2.60
C CYS A 83 -3.15 -4.88 3.36
N ARG A 84 -2.98 -6.00 2.66
CA ARG A 84 -2.96 -7.35 3.27
C ARG A 84 -4.16 -7.64 4.20
N GLY A 85 -5.34 -7.10 3.87
CA GLY A 85 -6.57 -7.28 4.64
C GLY A 85 -6.75 -6.33 5.84
N GLN A 86 -5.83 -5.39 6.06
CA GLN A 86 -5.89 -4.41 7.14
C GLN A 86 -6.03 -2.99 6.59
N GLU A 87 -6.69 -2.10 7.33
CA GLU A 87 -6.77 -0.68 6.97
C GLU A 87 -5.40 0.02 7.10
N ILE A 88 -5.11 0.95 6.18
CA ILE A 88 -3.81 1.60 6.03
C ILE A 88 -3.56 2.75 7.04
N GLU A 89 -3.64 2.46 8.34
CA GLU A 89 -3.52 3.47 9.41
C GLU A 89 -2.07 3.77 9.86
N GLY A 90 -1.05 3.13 9.26
CA GLY A 90 0.37 3.31 9.57
C GLY A 90 1.22 4.00 8.49
N THR A 91 2.54 3.86 8.61
CA THR A 91 3.55 4.32 7.65
C THR A 91 3.71 3.36 6.49
N ALA A 92 4.31 3.79 5.38
CA ALA A 92 4.57 2.91 4.24
C ALA A 92 5.45 1.70 4.60
N LEU A 93 6.45 1.90 5.46
CA LEU A 93 7.41 0.85 5.86
C LEU A 93 6.76 -0.30 6.62
N GLU A 94 5.77 -0.02 7.47
CA GLU A 94 5.05 -1.06 8.23
C GLU A 94 4.28 -2.05 7.34
N PHE A 95 3.92 -1.62 6.12
CA PHE A 95 3.18 -2.43 5.16
C PHE A 95 4.05 -2.91 3.99
N ALA A 96 5.30 -2.46 3.93
CA ALA A 96 6.21 -2.76 2.82
C ALA A 96 6.76 -4.18 2.88
N VAL A 97 7.11 -4.66 1.69
CA VAL A 97 7.75 -5.96 1.45
C VAL A 97 9.01 -5.73 0.66
N SER A 98 10.14 -6.23 1.13
CA SER A 98 11.40 -6.14 0.41
C SER A 98 11.39 -7.16 -0.73
N GLU A 99 11.45 -6.66 -1.97
CA GLU A 99 11.47 -7.41 -3.22
C GLU A 99 12.79 -7.15 -3.96
N GLN A 100 13.06 -7.94 -5.02
CA GLN A 100 14.26 -7.82 -5.83
C GLN A 100 13.92 -7.95 -7.32
N THR A 101 14.47 -7.08 -8.17
CA THR A 101 14.32 -7.17 -9.62
C THR A 101 15.12 -8.34 -10.19
N GLU A 102 14.85 -8.72 -11.44
CA GLU A 102 15.64 -9.74 -12.15
C GLU A 102 17.13 -9.36 -12.27
N ALA A 103 17.46 -8.06 -12.28
CA ALA A 103 18.83 -7.55 -12.30
C ALA A 103 19.50 -7.54 -10.91
N GLY A 104 18.77 -7.91 -9.86
CA GLY A 104 19.27 -7.99 -8.50
C GLY A 104 19.08 -6.71 -7.66
N GLU A 105 18.34 -5.71 -8.16
CA GLU A 105 18.12 -4.44 -7.46
C GLU A 105 16.97 -4.58 -6.45
N LYS A 106 17.18 -4.15 -5.21
CA LYS A 106 16.17 -4.25 -4.16
C LYS A 106 15.24 -3.05 -4.16
N TYR A 107 13.97 -3.28 -3.82
CA TYR A 107 12.99 -2.23 -3.63
C TYR A 107 11.96 -2.64 -2.58
N LEU A 108 11.24 -1.67 -2.04
CA LEU A 108 10.12 -1.90 -1.13
C LEU A 108 8.82 -1.87 -1.92
N TYR A 109 7.97 -2.87 -1.76
CA TYR A 109 6.69 -2.99 -2.44
C TYR A 109 5.53 -2.91 -1.46
N VAL A 110 4.53 -2.08 -1.78
CA VAL A 110 3.30 -1.94 -0.97
C VAL A 110 2.07 -2.13 -1.86
N PRO A 111 1.40 -3.29 -1.78
CA PRO A 111 0.17 -3.56 -2.50
C PRO A 111 -1.06 -3.05 -1.73
N ILE A 112 -1.75 -2.07 -2.32
CA ILE A 112 -2.99 -1.51 -1.79
C ILE A 112 -4.18 -1.98 -2.61
N ARG A 113 -5.26 -2.34 -1.93
CA ARG A 113 -6.53 -2.75 -2.53
C ARG A 113 -7.60 -1.74 -2.17
N ALA A 114 -8.21 -1.11 -3.17
CA ALA A 114 -9.42 -0.33 -3.00
C ALA A 114 -10.63 -1.26 -3.09
N ILE A 115 -11.26 -1.56 -1.96
CA ILE A 115 -12.33 -2.55 -1.87
C ILE A 115 -13.60 -1.89 -1.35
N LYS A 116 -14.68 -1.98 -2.12
CA LYS A 116 -16.04 -1.73 -1.64
C LYS A 116 -16.56 -2.97 -0.90
N PRO A 117 -17.15 -2.84 0.31
CA PRO A 117 -17.88 -3.93 0.94
C PRO A 117 -18.93 -4.49 -0.01
N GLN A 118 -19.02 -5.82 -0.11
CA GLN A 118 -20.06 -6.46 -0.92
C GLN A 118 -21.44 -6.17 -0.33
N GLU A 119 -22.36 -5.65 -1.14
CA GLU A 119 -23.75 -5.34 -0.73
C GLU A 119 -24.66 -6.58 -0.62
N GLY A 120 -24.10 -7.79 -0.65
CA GLY A 120 -24.83 -9.04 -0.89
C GLY A 120 -24.93 -10.02 0.29
N GLY A 121 -24.52 -9.64 1.50
CA GLY A 121 -24.63 -10.51 2.68
C GLY A 121 -25.86 -10.19 3.51
N SER A 122 -27.06 -10.63 3.09
CA SER A 122 -28.13 -10.78 4.08
C SER A 122 -27.67 -11.80 5.10
N THR A 123 -27.29 -11.36 6.30
CA THR A 123 -27.23 -12.22 7.49
C THR A 123 -28.64 -12.74 7.73
N ARG A 124 -29.00 -13.80 7.00
CA ARG A 124 -30.24 -14.53 7.20
C ARG A 124 -29.94 -15.51 8.33
N THR A 125 -30.06 -15.00 9.55
CA THR A 125 -30.15 -15.81 10.76
C THR A 125 -31.34 -16.76 10.59
N PHE A 126 -31.09 -18.06 10.62
CA PHE A 126 -32.09 -19.11 10.87
C PHE A 126 -31.52 -20.07 11.90
#